data_AF-A0AA41RQ27-F1
#
_entry.id   AF-A0AA41RQ27-F1
#
_cell.length_a   1.000
_cell.length_b   1.000
_cell.length_c   1.000
_cell.angle_alpha   90.00
_cell.angle_beta   90.00
_cell.angle_gamma   90.00
#
_symmetry.space_group_name_H-M   'P 1'
#
loop_
_entity.id
_entity.type
_entity.pdbx_description
1 polymer ?
#
loop_
_entity_poly.entity_id
_entity_poly.type
_entity_poly.pdbx_seq_one_letter_code
_entity_poly.pdbx_strand_id
1 'polypeptide(L)'
;WNNICNPGDLYIDSTNQVTPASCDNGYCTNWCKDLCSGMGTLATQDRCHINGATTDCKCCCQRTPPSPCDPPYPAPGPSDFEGPAPYDYQICTDAQTLKKVQRTDGKDCMSKSLCEAECSKLGLLVARTECVANSNDVPGKVYHWYEQCCCGTTVPPPPPPCPPPPPPPCPCPCCNMDVNITISIKSGQAALEHNGSPPASTHVEL
;
A
#
# COMPACT_ATOMS: atom_id res chain seq x y z
N TRP A 1 4.95 -15.14 -12.84
CA TRP A 1 4.00 -14.10 -12.42
C TRP A 1 4.79 -13.11 -11.64
N ASN A 2 4.49 -11.85 -11.89
CA ASN A 2 4.94 -10.77 -11.06
C ASN A 2 3.70 -10.23 -10.35
N ASN A 3 3.75 -10.08 -9.02
CA ASN A 3 2.79 -9.22 -8.34
C ASN A 3 2.99 -7.82 -8.95
N ILE A 4 1.98 -7.35 -9.69
CA ILE A 4 2.03 -6.03 -10.31
C ILE A 4 1.60 -4.94 -9.33
N CYS A 5 1.14 -5.32 -8.13
CA CYS A 5 0.68 -4.41 -7.10
C CYS A 5 1.74 -4.11 -6.04
N ASN A 6 1.51 -3.04 -5.30
CA ASN A 6 2.33 -2.68 -4.17
C ASN A 6 2.03 -3.60 -2.98
N PRO A 7 3.01 -3.83 -2.09
CA PRO A 7 2.77 -4.65 -0.90
C PRO A 7 1.58 -4.16 -0.08
N GLY A 8 0.65 -5.07 0.22
CA GLY A 8 -0.59 -4.77 0.97
C GLY A 8 -1.79 -4.37 0.11
N ASP A 9 -1.59 -4.09 -1.17
CA ASP A 9 -2.70 -3.96 -2.13
C ASP A 9 -3.35 -5.33 -2.36
N LEU A 10 -4.64 -5.32 -2.66
CA LEU A 10 -5.36 -6.51 -3.12
C LEU A 10 -4.95 -6.82 -4.56
N TYR A 11 -4.50 -8.04 -4.83
CA TYR A 11 -4.21 -8.49 -6.19
C TYR A 11 -5.22 -9.53 -6.67
N ILE A 12 -5.83 -9.31 -7.84
CA ILE A 12 -6.72 -10.28 -8.49
C ILE A 12 -6.19 -10.62 -9.88
N ASP A 13 -6.17 -11.92 -10.20
CA ASP A 13 -5.96 -12.46 -11.54
C ASP A 13 -7.24 -13.10 -12.07
N SER A 14 -7.61 -12.84 -13.32
CA SER A 14 -8.81 -13.42 -13.90
C SER A 14 -8.59 -13.79 -15.35
N THR A 15 -8.91 -15.03 -15.69
CA THR A 15 -9.01 -15.50 -17.07
C THR A 15 -10.47 -15.48 -17.50
N ASN A 16 -10.85 -14.47 -18.28
CA ASN A 16 -12.23 -14.29 -18.72
C ASN A 16 -12.42 -14.90 -20.12
N GLN A 17 -13.32 -15.87 -20.25
CA GLN A 17 -13.82 -16.27 -21.56
C GLN A 17 -14.82 -15.21 -22.06
N VAL A 18 -14.35 -14.31 -22.92
CA VAL A 18 -15.17 -13.28 -23.56
C VAL A 18 -15.09 -13.45 -25.07
N THR A 19 -16.22 -13.37 -25.76
CA THR A 19 -16.27 -13.48 -27.22
C THR A 19 -16.88 -12.19 -27.82
N PRO A 20 -16.12 -11.42 -28.60
CA PRO A 20 -14.69 -11.58 -28.88
C PRO A 20 -13.83 -11.27 -27.65
N ALA A 21 -12.65 -11.89 -27.56
CA ALA A 21 -11.65 -11.46 -26.60
C ALA A 21 -11.19 -10.03 -26.96
N SER A 22 -11.07 -9.17 -25.96
CA SER A 22 -10.75 -7.76 -26.19
C SER A 22 -10.06 -7.12 -24.99
N CYS A 23 -9.02 -6.35 -25.28
CA CYS A 23 -8.43 -5.38 -24.36
C CYS A 23 -8.85 -3.94 -24.69
N ASP A 24 -9.74 -3.77 -25.66
CA ASP A 24 -10.15 -2.46 -26.14
C ASP A 24 -11.14 -1.81 -25.18
N ASN A 25 -11.33 -0.50 -25.36
CA ASN A 25 -12.28 0.30 -24.59
C ASN A 25 -12.12 0.21 -23.06
N GLY A 26 -10.91 -0.12 -22.60
CA GLY A 26 -10.61 -0.26 -21.17
C GLY A 26 -11.34 -1.42 -20.50
N TYR A 27 -11.50 -2.57 -21.19
CA TYR A 27 -12.20 -3.73 -20.63
C TYR A 27 -11.71 -4.11 -19.23
N CYS A 28 -10.42 -4.41 -19.06
CA CYS A 28 -9.86 -4.76 -17.74
C CYS A 28 -9.89 -3.58 -16.76
N THR A 29 -9.70 -2.35 -17.24
CA THR A 29 -9.82 -1.15 -16.40
C THR A 29 -11.21 -1.01 -15.79
N ASN A 30 -12.27 -1.20 -16.59
CA ASN A 30 -13.65 -1.12 -16.14
C ASN A 30 -14.00 -2.29 -15.23
N TRP A 31 -13.59 -3.51 -15.61
CA TRP A 31 -13.74 -4.70 -14.76
C TRP A 31 -13.08 -4.51 -13.38
N CYS A 32 -11.88 -3.96 -13.35
CA CYS A 32 -11.17 -3.61 -12.11
C CYS A 32 -11.95 -2.61 -11.26
N LYS A 33 -12.43 -1.52 -11.88
CA LYS A 33 -13.23 -0.51 -11.17
C LYS A 33 -14.48 -1.11 -10.54
N ASP A 34 -15.22 -1.93 -11.29
CA ASP A 34 -16.43 -2.58 -10.80
C ASP A 34 -16.14 -3.57 -9.67
N LEU A 35 -15.08 -4.38 -9.82
CA LEU A 35 -14.66 -5.35 -8.82
C LEU A 35 -14.22 -4.65 -7.52
N CYS A 36 -13.27 -3.72 -7.60
CA CYS A 36 -12.75 -3.00 -6.44
C CYS A 36 -13.86 -2.19 -5.75
N SER A 37 -14.69 -1.47 -6.50
CA SER A 37 -15.80 -0.69 -5.91
C SER A 37 -16.83 -1.57 -5.21
N GLY A 38 -17.12 -2.77 -5.73
CA GLY A 38 -17.95 -3.77 -5.06
C GLY A 38 -17.41 -4.22 -3.69
N MET A 39 -16.10 -4.13 -3.48
CA MET A 39 -15.44 -4.42 -2.20
C MET A 39 -15.24 -3.17 -1.32
N GLY A 40 -15.63 -1.98 -1.80
CA GLY A 40 -15.36 -0.72 -1.13
C GLY A 40 -13.89 -0.26 -1.22
N THR A 41 -13.17 -0.71 -2.25
CA THR A 41 -11.78 -0.34 -2.53
C THR A 41 -11.69 0.41 -3.87
N LEU A 42 -10.50 0.95 -4.17
CA LEU A 42 -10.22 1.72 -5.37
C LEU A 42 -9.32 0.90 -6.30
N ALA A 43 -9.70 0.79 -7.58
CA ALA A 43 -8.81 0.22 -8.59
C ALA A 43 -7.65 1.18 -8.87
N THR A 44 -6.42 0.69 -8.77
CA THR A 44 -5.22 1.53 -8.89
C THR A 44 -4.31 1.13 -10.04
N GLN A 45 -4.36 -0.13 -10.46
CA GLN A 45 -3.61 -0.63 -11.59
C GLN A 45 -4.35 -1.80 -12.23
N ASP A 46 -4.32 -1.85 -13.56
CA ASP A 46 -4.80 -2.99 -14.33
C ASP A 46 -3.79 -3.41 -15.40
N ARG A 47 -3.88 -4.67 -15.84
CA ARG A 47 -3.23 -5.19 -17.06
C ARG A 47 -4.22 -6.04 -17.83
N CYS A 48 -4.05 -6.04 -19.15
CA CYS A 48 -4.87 -6.83 -20.07
C CYS A 48 -3.98 -7.62 -21.02
N HIS A 49 -4.34 -8.88 -21.24
CA HIS A 49 -3.73 -9.74 -22.24
C HIS A 49 -4.78 -10.57 -22.96
N ILE A 50 -4.59 -10.80 -24.26
CA ILE A 50 -5.46 -11.66 -25.06
C ILE A 50 -4.72 -12.97 -25.30
N ASN A 51 -5.31 -14.07 -24.84
CA ASN A 51 -4.79 -15.41 -25.03
C ASN A 51 -5.80 -16.24 -25.82
N GLY A 52 -5.65 -16.26 -27.15
CA GLY A 52 -6.60 -16.91 -28.04
C GLY A 52 -8.00 -16.28 -27.95
N ALA A 53 -8.95 -17.02 -27.39
CA ALA A 53 -10.35 -16.57 -27.21
C ALA A 53 -10.64 -16.03 -25.80
N THR A 54 -9.63 -15.87 -24.94
CA THR A 54 -9.81 -15.34 -23.59
C THR A 54 -9.13 -14.00 -23.41
N THR A 55 -9.66 -13.22 -22.48
CA THR A 55 -9.05 -11.98 -21.99
C THR A 55 -8.64 -12.18 -20.54
N ASP A 56 -7.33 -12.12 -20.32
CA ASP A 56 -6.74 -12.17 -18.99
C ASP A 56 -6.63 -10.74 -18.44
N CYS A 57 -7.20 -10.53 -17.26
CA CYS A 57 -7.14 -9.27 -16.54
C CYS A 57 -6.40 -9.46 -15.22
N LYS A 58 -5.50 -8.52 -14.91
CA LYS A 58 -4.88 -8.40 -13.59
C LYS A 58 -5.30 -7.09 -12.95
N CYS A 59 -5.52 -7.10 -11.64
CA CYS A 59 -6.07 -5.97 -10.91
C CYS A 59 -5.36 -5.71 -9.60
N CYS A 60 -5.12 -4.44 -9.30
CA CYS A 60 -4.76 -3.95 -7.98
C CYS A 60 -5.88 -3.11 -7.39
N CYS A 61 -6.29 -3.43 -6.16
CA CYS A 61 -7.21 -2.58 -5.39
C CYS A 61 -6.60 -2.10 -4.08
N GLN A 62 -6.78 -0.81 -3.78
CA GLN A 62 -6.36 -0.18 -2.52
C GLN A 62 -7.53 0.24 -1.64
N ARG A 63 -7.37 0.19 -0.31
CA ARG A 63 -8.39 0.69 0.63
C ARG A 63 -8.44 2.22 0.69
N THR A 64 -7.29 2.83 0.51
CA THR A 64 -7.11 4.27 0.50
C THR A 64 -6.67 4.72 -0.88
N PRO A 65 -6.91 5.99 -1.25
CA PRO A 65 -6.31 6.54 -2.46
C PRO A 65 -4.78 6.40 -2.44
N PRO A 66 -4.14 6.22 -3.60
CA PRO A 66 -2.68 6.17 -3.70
C PRO A 66 -2.05 7.41 -3.06
N SER A 67 -1.05 7.17 -2.22
CA SER A 67 -0.22 8.22 -1.64
C SER A 67 0.89 8.62 -2.63
N PRO A 68 1.33 9.89 -2.66
CA PRO A 68 2.53 10.28 -3.41
C PRO A 68 3.80 9.52 -3.03
N CYS A 69 3.78 8.83 -1.88
CA CYS A 69 4.89 8.06 -1.33
C CYS A 69 4.80 6.57 -1.68
N ASP A 70 3.70 6.14 -2.28
CA ASP A 70 3.59 4.78 -2.75
C ASP A 70 4.64 4.56 -3.83
N PRO A 71 5.36 3.43 -3.80
CA PRO A 71 6.31 3.12 -4.85
C PRO A 71 5.57 3.04 -6.20
N PRO A 72 6.21 3.44 -7.30
CA PRO A 72 5.61 3.27 -8.61
C PRO A 72 5.37 1.78 -8.87
N TYR A 73 4.23 1.46 -9.48
CA TYR A 73 3.96 0.10 -9.90
C TYR A 73 5.04 -0.41 -10.88
N PRO A 74 5.39 -1.71 -10.84
CA PRO A 74 6.33 -2.30 -11.78
C PRO A 74 5.95 -2.02 -13.23
N ALA A 75 6.91 -1.92 -14.14
CA ALA A 75 6.59 -1.78 -15.57
C ALA A 75 5.89 -3.04 -16.13
N PRO A 76 5.07 -2.91 -17.20
CA PRO A 76 4.55 -4.05 -17.98
C PRO A 76 5.66 -4.98 -18.48
N GLY A 77 5.46 -6.29 -18.38
CA GLY A 77 6.42 -7.30 -18.83
C GLY A 77 5.74 -8.55 -19.40
N PRO A 78 6.41 -9.31 -20.30
CA PRO A 78 5.82 -10.52 -20.88
C PRO A 78 5.52 -11.59 -19.82
N SER A 79 6.29 -11.62 -18.73
CA SER A 79 6.13 -12.57 -17.62
C SER A 79 4.99 -12.23 -16.65
N ASP A 80 4.26 -11.14 -16.89
CA ASP A 80 3.13 -10.75 -16.06
C ASP A 80 2.10 -11.88 -16.00
N PHE A 81 1.76 -12.46 -17.16
CA PHE A 81 0.70 -13.45 -17.32
C PHE A 81 1.18 -14.90 -17.26
N GLU A 82 2.47 -15.12 -17.02
CA GLU A 82 3.02 -16.47 -16.89
C GLU A 82 3.03 -16.91 -15.40
N GLY A 83 2.95 -18.21 -15.13
CA GLY A 83 3.18 -18.81 -13.80
C GLY A 83 1.93 -19.32 -13.07
N PRO A 84 2.09 -19.92 -11.87
CA PRO A 84 0.98 -20.40 -11.05
C PRO A 84 -0.01 -19.30 -10.60
N ALA A 85 -1.08 -19.73 -9.91
CA ALA A 85 -2.08 -18.86 -9.33
C ALA A 85 -1.46 -17.93 -8.26
N PRO A 86 -2.07 -16.75 -8.00
CA PRO A 86 -1.48 -15.69 -7.18
C PRO A 86 -1.24 -16.12 -5.72
N TYR A 87 -2.12 -16.96 -5.19
CA TYR A 87 -1.98 -17.49 -3.84
C TYR A 87 -0.87 -18.56 -3.70
N ASP A 88 -0.27 -19.03 -4.78
CA ASP A 88 0.82 -20.02 -4.72
C ASP A 88 2.22 -19.40 -4.68
N TYR A 89 2.34 -18.07 -4.77
CA TYR A 89 3.63 -17.41 -4.69
C TYR A 89 4.13 -17.22 -3.27
N GLN A 90 5.45 -17.33 -3.12
CA GLN A 90 6.15 -16.97 -1.90
C GLN A 90 6.30 -15.45 -1.81
N ILE A 91 5.48 -14.83 -0.97
CA ILE A 91 5.52 -13.39 -0.69
C ILE A 91 6.38 -13.03 0.55
N CYS A 92 6.87 -14.06 1.25
CA CYS A 92 7.60 -13.95 2.50
C CYS A 92 9.10 -14.10 2.27
N THR A 93 9.90 -13.53 3.17
CA THR A 93 11.36 -13.75 3.16
C THR A 93 11.68 -15.16 3.66
N ASP A 94 12.92 -15.63 3.43
CA ASP A 94 13.37 -16.96 3.88
C ASP A 94 13.32 -17.14 5.41
N ALA A 95 13.33 -16.04 6.17
CA ALA A 95 13.23 -16.04 7.63
C ALA A 95 11.78 -16.10 8.14
N GLN A 96 10.79 -16.08 7.24
CA GLN A 96 9.37 -16.03 7.56
C GLN A 96 8.66 -17.31 7.11
N THR A 97 7.62 -17.69 7.84
CA THR A 97 6.73 -18.79 7.46
C THR A 97 5.50 -18.24 6.74
N LEU A 98 5.29 -18.67 5.50
CA LEU A 98 4.07 -18.37 4.75
C LEU A 98 2.91 -19.23 5.28
N LYS A 99 1.79 -18.58 5.60
CA LYS A 99 0.49 -19.22 5.79
C LYS A 99 -0.48 -18.75 4.72
N LYS A 100 -1.26 -19.69 4.20
CA LYS A 100 -2.34 -19.43 3.24
C LYS A 100 -3.65 -19.73 3.93
N VAL A 101 -4.52 -18.74 4.01
CA VAL A 101 -5.82 -18.83 4.67
C VAL A 101 -6.90 -18.61 3.64
N GLN A 102 -7.76 -19.60 3.43
CA GLN A 102 -8.88 -19.45 2.49
C GLN A 102 -9.90 -18.46 3.04
N ARG A 103 -10.44 -17.62 2.16
CA ARG A 103 -11.44 -16.59 2.50
C ARG A 103 -12.71 -16.81 1.70
N THR A 104 -13.83 -16.32 2.23
CA THR A 104 -15.13 -16.43 1.57
C THR A 104 -15.27 -15.45 0.42
N ASP A 105 -14.75 -14.24 0.60
CA ASP A 105 -14.86 -13.14 -0.34
C ASP A 105 -13.74 -12.10 -0.12
N GLY A 106 -13.59 -11.20 -1.08
CA GLY A 106 -12.56 -10.17 -1.05
C GLY A 106 -12.80 -9.09 0.00
N LYS A 107 -14.05 -8.84 0.40
CA LYS A 107 -14.38 -7.84 1.42
C LYS A 107 -13.90 -8.29 2.79
N ASP A 108 -14.16 -9.55 3.15
CA ASP A 108 -13.68 -10.14 4.39
C ASP A 108 -12.17 -10.37 4.35
N CYS A 109 -11.62 -10.73 3.21
CA CYS A 109 -10.18 -10.87 3.01
C CYS A 109 -9.42 -9.55 3.24
N MET A 110 -9.98 -8.41 2.80
CA MET A 110 -9.40 -7.10 3.07
C MET A 110 -9.73 -6.61 4.49
N SER A 111 -10.97 -6.67 4.94
CA SER A 111 -11.36 -5.96 6.17
C SER A 111 -11.11 -6.73 7.48
N LYS A 112 -11.01 -8.07 7.43
CA LYS A 112 -10.94 -8.93 8.62
C LYS A 112 -9.77 -9.89 8.54
N SER A 113 -8.55 -9.37 8.69
CA SER A 113 -7.35 -10.21 8.62
C SER A 113 -7.38 -11.35 9.64
N LEU A 114 -7.05 -12.56 9.21
CA LEU A 114 -6.85 -13.72 10.09
C LEU A 114 -5.37 -13.98 10.41
N CYS A 115 -4.46 -13.22 9.82
CA CYS A 115 -3.03 -13.46 9.96
C CYS A 115 -2.54 -13.38 11.41
N GLU A 116 -3.09 -12.47 12.23
CA GLU A 116 -2.71 -12.36 13.65
C GLU A 116 -3.01 -13.65 14.40
N ALA A 117 -4.21 -14.19 14.21
CA ALA A 117 -4.63 -15.44 14.84
C ALA A 117 -3.81 -16.63 14.32
N GLU A 118 -3.56 -16.72 13.02
CA GLU A 118 -2.80 -17.83 12.43
C GLU A 118 -1.31 -17.81 12.80
N CYS A 119 -0.67 -16.63 12.82
CA CYS A 119 0.73 -16.51 13.23
C CYS A 119 0.88 -16.76 14.74
N SER A 120 -0.08 -16.32 15.56
CA SER A 120 -0.05 -16.54 17.02
C SER A 120 -0.10 -18.02 17.39
N LYS A 121 -0.76 -18.88 16.60
CA LYS A 121 -0.74 -20.36 16.80
C LYS A 121 0.67 -20.95 16.71
N LEU A 122 1.58 -20.26 16.02
CA LEU A 122 2.99 -20.64 15.90
C LEU A 122 3.90 -19.92 16.92
N GLY A 123 3.35 -19.04 17.76
CA GLY A 123 4.15 -18.14 18.60
C GLY A 123 4.91 -17.08 17.79
N LEU A 124 4.42 -16.73 16.60
CA LEU A 124 5.02 -15.75 15.70
C LEU A 124 4.13 -14.51 15.55
N LEU A 125 4.75 -13.41 15.09
CA LEU A 125 4.08 -12.15 14.78
C LEU A 125 3.77 -12.05 13.28
N VAL A 126 2.76 -11.28 12.93
CA VAL A 126 2.47 -10.94 11.52
C VAL A 126 3.50 -9.94 11.04
N ALA A 127 4.22 -10.31 9.99
CA ALA A 127 5.16 -9.43 9.31
C ALA A 127 4.56 -8.81 8.04
N ARG A 128 3.73 -9.57 7.31
CA ARG A 128 3.06 -9.08 6.08
C ARG A 128 1.75 -9.83 5.91
N THR A 129 0.77 -9.13 5.36
CA THR A 129 -0.51 -9.71 4.95
C THR A 129 -0.82 -9.23 3.54
N GLU A 130 -1.18 -10.16 2.66
CA GLU A 130 -1.70 -9.83 1.33
C GLU A 130 -2.97 -10.61 1.05
N CYS A 131 -3.95 -9.93 0.50
CA CYS A 131 -5.15 -10.58 0.02
C CYS A 131 -5.05 -10.75 -1.49
N VAL A 132 -5.29 -11.97 -1.96
CA VAL A 132 -5.18 -12.33 -3.37
C VAL A 132 -6.35 -13.18 -3.83
N ALA A 133 -6.70 -13.08 -5.11
CA ALA A 133 -7.68 -13.95 -5.73
C ALA A 133 -7.30 -14.36 -7.13
N ASN A 134 -7.83 -15.51 -7.53
CA ASN A 134 -7.87 -15.94 -8.91
C ASN A 134 -9.30 -16.31 -9.30
N SER A 135 -9.67 -16.00 -10.54
CA SER A 135 -10.88 -16.51 -11.19
C SER A 135 -10.48 -17.26 -12.45
N ASN A 136 -10.79 -18.56 -12.49
CA ASN A 136 -10.60 -19.41 -13.67
C ASN A 136 -11.89 -19.61 -14.48
N ASP A 137 -13.04 -19.12 -13.99
CA ASP A 137 -14.35 -19.57 -14.46
C ASP A 137 -15.36 -18.41 -14.64
N VAL A 138 -15.43 -17.90 -15.87
CA VAL A 138 -16.53 -17.05 -16.36
C VAL A 138 -17.46 -17.97 -17.16
N PRO A 139 -18.78 -18.02 -16.87
CA PRO A 139 -19.60 -16.92 -16.34
C PRO A 139 -19.83 -16.89 -14.82
N GLY A 140 -19.28 -17.85 -14.07
CA GLY A 140 -19.58 -18.00 -12.63
C GLY A 140 -19.06 -16.88 -11.73
N LYS A 141 -18.03 -16.13 -12.15
CA LYS A 141 -17.31 -15.13 -11.32
C LYS A 141 -16.93 -15.71 -9.95
N VAL A 142 -16.58 -17.00 -9.92
CA VAL A 142 -16.18 -17.67 -8.68
C VAL A 142 -14.71 -17.37 -8.46
N TYR A 143 -14.45 -16.46 -7.52
CA TYR A 143 -13.11 -16.11 -7.10
C TYR A 143 -12.65 -17.03 -5.97
N HIS A 144 -11.47 -17.59 -6.12
CA HIS A 144 -10.78 -18.27 -5.04
C HIS A 144 -9.96 -17.26 -4.24
N TRP A 145 -10.55 -16.77 -3.14
CA TRP A 145 -9.91 -15.79 -2.26
C TRP A 145 -9.00 -16.45 -1.24
N TYR A 146 -7.79 -15.92 -1.11
CA TYR A 146 -6.85 -16.30 -0.08
C TYR A 146 -6.23 -15.07 0.57
N GLU A 147 -5.98 -15.19 1.86
CA GLU A 147 -5.14 -14.28 2.62
C GLU A 147 -3.79 -14.98 2.85
N GLN A 148 -2.72 -14.36 2.37
CA GLN A 148 -1.35 -14.81 2.55
C GLN A 148 -0.73 -14.05 3.72
N CYS A 149 -0.24 -14.79 4.71
CA CYS A 149 0.35 -14.25 5.93
C CYS A 149 1.82 -14.63 6.01
N CYS A 150 2.70 -13.65 6.17
CA CYS A 150 4.10 -13.89 6.52
C CYS A 150 4.25 -13.80 8.03
N CYS A 151 4.49 -14.94 8.67
CA CYS A 151 4.71 -15.03 10.10
C CYS A 151 6.21 -15.03 10.41
N GLY A 152 6.65 -14.13 11.29
CA GLY A 152 8.07 -14.00 11.66
C GLY A 152 8.25 -13.68 13.14
N THR A 153 9.51 -13.66 13.59
CA THR A 153 9.85 -13.32 14.99
C THR A 153 9.94 -11.81 15.23
N THR A 154 9.96 -11.01 14.16
CA THR A 154 10.05 -9.56 14.22
C THR A 154 8.97 -8.94 13.34
N VAL A 155 8.42 -7.81 13.81
CA VAL A 155 7.56 -6.96 12.99
C VAL A 155 8.49 -6.10 12.12
N PRO A 156 8.27 -6.02 10.79
CA PRO A 156 9.06 -5.16 9.95
C PRO A 156 8.94 -3.70 10.40
N PRO A 157 10.00 -2.90 10.24
CA PRO A 157 9.95 -1.49 10.59
C PRO A 157 8.84 -0.78 9.80
N PRO A 158 8.18 0.23 10.39
CA PRO A 158 7.19 1.01 9.67
C PRO A 158 7.83 1.68 8.43
N PRO A 159 7.06 1.87 7.35
CA PRO A 159 7.56 2.60 6.19
C PRO A 159 8.01 4.00 6.59
N PRO A 160 9.07 4.54 5.97
CA PRO A 160 9.56 5.89 6.28
C PRO A 160 8.48 6.94 6.02
N PRO A 161 8.45 8.03 6.82
CA PRO A 161 7.50 9.11 6.61
C PRO A 161 7.73 9.78 5.25
N CYS A 162 6.62 10.14 4.61
CA CYS A 162 6.60 10.87 3.35
C CYS A 162 7.40 12.18 3.42
N PRO A 163 8.22 12.51 2.40
CA PRO A 163 8.73 13.87 2.27
C PRO A 163 7.54 14.84 2.08
N PRO A 164 7.61 16.06 2.64
CA PRO A 164 6.56 17.04 2.45
C PRO A 164 6.38 17.36 0.95
N PRO A 165 5.14 17.62 0.49
CA PRO A 165 4.92 17.98 -0.90
C PRO A 165 5.75 19.23 -1.25
N PRO A 166 6.27 19.33 -2.49
CA PRO A 166 6.96 20.53 -2.92
C PRO A 166 6.01 21.74 -2.74
N PRO A 167 6.53 22.90 -2.31
CA PRO A 167 5.71 24.10 -2.17
C PRO A 167 5.04 24.42 -3.51
N PRO A 168 3.76 24.87 -3.49
CA PRO A 168 3.06 25.19 -4.73
C PRO A 168 3.85 26.24 -5.53
N PRO A 169 3.93 26.10 -6.87
CA PRO A 169 4.58 27.11 -7.69
C PRO A 169 3.85 28.44 -7.48
N CYS A 170 4.61 29.47 -7.06
CA CYS A 170 4.06 30.80 -6.79
C CYS A 170 3.34 31.33 -8.05
N PRO A 171 2.03 31.59 -7.98
CA PRO A 171 1.33 32.26 -9.06
C PRO A 171 1.53 33.76 -8.89
N CYS A 172 2.65 34.34 -9.36
CA CYS A 172 2.77 35.73 -9.83
C CYS A 172 4.24 36.18 -10.06
N PRO A 173 4.50 37.20 -10.92
CA PRO A 173 5.84 37.67 -11.30
C PRO A 173 6.55 38.56 -10.27
N CYS A 174 6.13 38.55 -9.00
CA CYS A 174 6.50 39.60 -8.03
C CYS A 174 7.70 39.25 -7.13
N CYS A 175 8.27 38.04 -7.22
CA CYS A 175 9.34 37.60 -6.33
C CYS A 175 10.74 38.00 -6.83
N ASN A 176 10.92 39.28 -7.17
CA ASN A 176 12.25 39.84 -7.42
C ASN A 176 12.40 41.15 -6.64
N MET A 177 12.62 41.02 -5.34
CA MET A 177 13.29 42.03 -4.54
C MET A 177 14.36 41.29 -3.73
N ASP A 178 15.59 41.34 -4.25
CA ASP A 178 16.82 41.20 -3.48
C ASP A 178 16.79 42.22 -2.34
N VAL A 179 16.26 41.83 -1.17
CA VAL A 179 16.40 42.64 0.05
C VAL A 179 17.62 42.13 0.79
N ASN A 180 18.78 42.66 0.41
CA ASN A 180 20.01 42.56 1.19
C ASN A 180 19.85 43.37 2.50
N ILE A 181 19.26 42.77 3.53
CA ILE A 181 19.20 43.38 4.86
C ILE A 181 20.56 43.19 5.52
N THR A 182 21.44 44.18 5.36
CA THR A 182 22.68 44.29 6.14
C THR A 182 22.33 44.79 7.55
N ILE A 183 22.21 43.89 8.52
CA ILE A 183 21.99 44.27 9.93
C ILE A 183 23.34 44.73 10.52
N SER A 184 23.52 46.05 10.67
CA SER A 184 24.60 46.63 11.46
C SER A 184 24.27 46.55 12.95
N ILE A 185 24.95 45.66 13.67
CA ILE A 185 24.83 45.56 15.14
C ILE A 185 25.78 46.59 15.75
N LYS A 186 25.23 47.66 16.32
CA LYS A 186 26.00 48.65 17.08
C LYS A 186 26.16 48.17 18.52
N SER A 187 27.39 47.80 18.87
CA SER A 187 27.84 47.44 20.21
C SER A 187 27.62 48.60 21.19
N GLY A 188 27.06 48.31 22.38
CA GLY A 188 26.90 49.22 23.50
C GLY A 188 26.59 48.45 24.77
N GLN A 189 27.58 48.40 25.67
CA GLN A 189 27.64 47.66 26.94
C GLN A 189 26.73 48.23 28.05
N ALA A 190 26.25 47.35 28.94
CA ALA A 190 26.28 47.43 30.43
C ALA A 190 25.43 46.25 30.96
N ALA A 191 25.99 45.17 31.54
CA ALA A 191 26.63 45.02 32.86
C ALA A 191 25.66 45.06 34.06
N LEU A 192 25.86 44.11 34.98
CA LEU A 192 25.35 43.94 36.37
C LEU A 192 23.98 43.25 36.48
N GLU A 193 23.68 42.26 37.32
CA GLU A 193 24.32 41.49 38.42
C GLU A 193 23.46 40.19 38.58
N HIS A 194 24.04 39.00 38.70
CA HIS A 194 24.41 38.27 39.93
C HIS A 194 23.25 37.86 40.90
N ASN A 195 23.17 36.53 41.09
CA ASN A 195 22.74 35.75 42.26
C ASN A 195 21.24 35.53 42.62
N GLY A 196 20.90 34.25 42.76
CA GLY A 196 19.94 33.76 43.78
C GLY A 196 19.08 32.54 43.38
N SER A 197 19.55 31.32 43.67
CA SER A 197 18.68 30.15 43.93
C SER A 197 18.42 30.03 45.46
N PRO A 198 17.62 29.05 45.93
CA PRO A 198 16.16 28.95 46.00
C PRO A 198 15.67 29.04 47.49
N PRO A 199 14.42 28.66 47.85
CA PRO A 199 14.28 27.32 48.44
C PRO A 199 12.95 26.59 48.16
N ALA A 200 12.96 25.31 48.55
CA ALA A 200 11.85 24.38 48.62
C ALA A 200 10.74 24.78 49.61
N SER A 201 9.52 24.28 49.38
CA SER A 201 8.61 24.01 50.50
C SER A 201 7.58 22.93 50.18
N THR A 202 7.65 21.89 50.98
CA THR A 202 6.63 20.88 51.30
C THR A 202 5.46 21.54 52.04
N HIS A 203 4.22 21.14 51.76
CA HIS A 203 3.16 21.22 52.76
C HIS A 203 2.07 20.16 52.56
N VAL A 204 1.61 19.68 53.71
CA VAL A 204 0.66 18.61 54.04
C VAL A 204 -0.75 19.18 54.30
N GLU A 205 -1.75 18.28 54.39
CA GLU A 205 -3.18 18.40 54.80
C GLU A 205 -4.19 18.74 53.68
N LEU A 206 -5.35 18.06 53.54
CA LEU A 206 -6.10 17.11 54.39
C LEU A 206 -6.39 15.78 53.68
#